data_AF-A0A8D9HCV8-F1
#
_entry.id   AF-A0A8D9HCV8-F1
#
_cell.length_a   1.000
_cell.length_b   1.000
_cell.length_c   1.000
_cell.angle_alpha   90.00
_cell.angle_beta   90.00
_cell.angle_gamma   90.00
#
_symmetry.space_group_name_H-M   'P 1'
#
loop_
_entity.id
_entity.type
_entity.pdbx_description
1 polymer ?
#
loop_
_entity_poly.entity_id
_entity_poly.type
_entity_poly.pdbx_seq_one_letter_code
_entity_poly.pdbx_strand_id
1 'polypeptide(L)'
;MNAIDSYFQQVLSYGRNMKVILEAPLHDKDCVLGNILAAHYLSSCDPSKVNLYVKSASSKLERSTPYEKAVFETVTYLISEDKDDDLAFEMHIELLKRFPKDLVYLKRAQVLSFQMAKPVPFLNLVQQVLPENQDESYIHGMLAFPLLELGRMEEAAAASRKGYGINKEDALAHHCVSCFKQVDISFSILGFSFSCKDLTLCTHNWWHVALCYLEGGSPMSKVKEIYDNHIWKELEKEDAIPPEVYLNALGLFLRLDVRDVLDGFKDRLELLAARLTDQVSHALLDILIVWALAKVGETSMAHELLEGLKFRLSKMNKTKQQVMQKAIQLGEAVYEYAKGNYKQALCLLGSDFNAIDYKIIAASDEQIDVFNEVWCQLLLKTGQSSTAKEVIRKRIKVREGSPFTWRLQEKSYAMEGDAEALNAGQRAKMLESSYF
;
A
#
# COMPACT_ATOMS: atom_id res chain seq x y z
N MET A 1 -10.48 17.95 -24.18
CA MET A 1 -10.96 17.17 -23.02
C MET A 1 -11.29 18.19 -21.94
N ASN A 2 -12.50 18.18 -21.37
CA ASN A 2 -12.86 19.14 -20.32
C ASN A 2 -12.10 18.79 -19.02
N ALA A 3 -11.85 19.75 -18.13
CA ALA A 3 -11.09 19.57 -16.90
C ALA A 3 -11.58 18.41 -16.01
N ILE A 4 -12.89 18.13 -16.02
CA ILE A 4 -13.50 16.99 -15.31
C ILE A 4 -13.06 15.66 -15.93
N ASP A 5 -13.09 15.52 -17.26
CA ASP A 5 -12.66 14.30 -17.94
C ASP A 5 -11.17 14.04 -17.71
N SER A 6 -10.35 15.10 -17.79
CA SER A 6 -8.91 15.03 -17.49
C SER A 6 -8.70 14.57 -16.05
N TYR A 7 -9.44 15.13 -15.08
CA TYR A 7 -9.38 14.70 -13.68
C TYR A 7 -9.81 13.24 -13.50
N PHE A 8 -10.86 12.79 -14.17
CA PHE A 8 -11.30 11.39 -14.13
C PHE A 8 -10.23 10.44 -14.66
N GLN A 9 -9.54 10.80 -15.75
CA GLN A 9 -8.39 10.03 -16.22
C GLN A 9 -7.28 9.96 -15.16
N GLN A 10 -6.95 11.09 -14.51
CA GLN A 10 -5.96 11.09 -13.42
C GLN A 10 -6.39 10.18 -12.25
N VAL A 11 -7.67 10.18 -11.85
CA VAL A 11 -8.17 9.28 -10.78
C VAL A 11 -8.00 7.82 -11.18
N LEU A 12 -8.44 7.46 -12.39
CA LEU A 12 -8.43 6.07 -12.86
C LEU A 12 -7.02 5.53 -13.04
N SER A 13 -6.12 6.34 -13.60
CA SER A 13 -4.76 5.94 -13.94
C SER A 13 -3.78 6.00 -12.78
N TYR A 14 -4.13 6.57 -11.63
CA TYR A 14 -3.18 7.03 -10.61
C TYR A 14 -2.26 8.16 -11.12
N GLY A 15 -2.80 9.07 -11.91
CA GLY A 15 -2.09 10.23 -12.43
C GLY A 15 -1.82 11.31 -11.37
N ARG A 16 -0.78 12.10 -11.60
CA ARG A 16 -0.28 13.11 -10.65
C ARG A 16 -0.95 14.47 -10.77
N ASN A 17 -1.53 14.79 -11.93
CA ASN A 17 -2.09 16.11 -12.19
C ASN A 17 -3.55 16.24 -11.71
N MET A 18 -3.81 15.82 -10.47
CA MET A 18 -5.15 15.90 -9.86
C MET A 18 -5.66 17.34 -9.73
N LYS A 19 -4.74 18.32 -9.65
CA LYS A 19 -5.06 19.76 -9.61
C LYS A 19 -5.81 20.28 -10.83
N VAL A 20 -5.81 19.57 -11.95
CA VAL A 20 -6.53 19.96 -13.18
C VAL A 20 -8.01 20.20 -12.92
N ILE A 21 -8.59 19.57 -11.89
CA ILE A 21 -10.00 19.78 -11.53
C ILE A 21 -10.30 21.22 -11.11
N LEU A 22 -9.30 21.97 -10.62
CA LEU A 22 -9.47 23.37 -10.25
C LEU A 22 -9.77 24.27 -11.45
N GLU A 23 -9.52 23.81 -12.68
CA GLU A 23 -9.89 24.54 -13.90
C GLU A 23 -11.41 24.47 -14.16
N ALA A 24 -12.11 23.43 -13.71
CA ALA A 24 -13.54 23.27 -13.98
C ALA A 24 -14.38 24.44 -13.42
N PRO A 25 -14.23 24.86 -12.14
CA PRO A 25 -14.94 26.03 -11.62
C PRO A 25 -14.51 27.37 -12.23
N LEU A 26 -13.32 27.47 -12.84
CA LEU A 26 -12.87 28.67 -13.54
C LEU A 26 -13.62 28.85 -14.87
N HIS A 27 -13.88 27.75 -15.56
CA HIS A 27 -14.63 27.74 -16.81
C HIS A 27 -16.15 27.80 -16.60
N ASP A 28 -16.66 27.04 -15.64
CA ASP A 28 -18.08 27.06 -15.25
C ASP A 28 -18.23 27.03 -13.72
N LYS A 29 -18.36 28.23 -13.16
CA LYS A 29 -18.57 28.48 -11.73
C LYS A 29 -19.89 27.90 -11.19
N ASP A 30 -20.87 27.63 -12.05
CA ASP A 30 -22.17 27.08 -11.66
C ASP A 30 -22.21 25.54 -11.79
N CYS A 31 -21.18 24.90 -12.33
CA CYS A 31 -21.10 23.45 -12.46
C CYS A 31 -20.98 22.77 -11.09
N VAL A 32 -22.01 22.03 -10.68
CA VAL A 32 -22.04 21.33 -9.39
C VAL A 32 -20.94 20.27 -9.32
N LEU A 33 -20.79 19.47 -10.38
CA LEU A 33 -19.76 18.43 -10.46
C LEU A 33 -18.35 19.00 -10.33
N GLY A 34 -18.02 20.03 -11.12
CA GLY A 34 -16.69 20.64 -11.09
C GLY A 34 -16.34 21.22 -9.73
N ASN A 35 -17.28 21.94 -9.10
CA ASN A 35 -17.07 22.52 -7.77
C ASN A 35 -16.88 21.45 -6.69
N ILE A 36 -17.72 20.41 -6.64
CA ILE A 36 -17.59 19.41 -5.57
C ILE A 36 -16.34 18.53 -5.73
N LEU A 37 -15.93 18.21 -6.96
CA LEU A 37 -14.68 17.49 -7.21
C LEU A 37 -13.46 18.36 -6.88
N ALA A 38 -13.52 19.67 -7.13
CA ALA A 38 -12.50 20.62 -6.69
C ALA A 38 -12.41 20.69 -5.15
N ALA A 39 -13.56 20.70 -4.46
CA ALA A 39 -13.60 20.64 -3.01
C ALA A 39 -12.91 19.37 -2.46
N HIS A 40 -13.17 18.21 -3.09
CA HIS A 40 -12.51 16.95 -2.73
C HIS A 40 -11.00 16.97 -2.94
N TYR A 41 -10.52 17.50 -4.05
CA TYR A 41 -9.08 17.66 -4.24
C TYR A 41 -8.45 18.56 -3.16
N LEU A 42 -9.14 19.66 -2.81
CA LEU A 42 -8.65 20.62 -1.83
C LEU A 42 -8.73 20.11 -0.38
N SER A 43 -9.52 19.09 -0.06
CA SER A 43 -9.62 18.59 1.32
C SER A 43 -8.30 18.05 1.86
N SER A 44 -7.41 17.59 0.98
CA SER A 44 -6.07 17.13 1.36
C SER A 44 -4.97 18.16 1.08
N CYS A 45 -5.19 19.11 0.16
CA CYS A 45 -4.15 20.07 -0.27
C CYS A 45 -4.28 21.47 0.35
N ASP A 46 -5.51 21.96 0.52
CA ASP A 46 -5.80 23.29 1.09
C ASP A 46 -7.22 23.29 1.71
N PRO A 47 -7.37 22.70 2.92
CA PRO A 47 -8.68 22.56 3.58
C PRO A 47 -9.42 23.89 3.76
N SER A 48 -8.69 25.01 3.83
CA SER A 48 -9.27 26.35 4.02
C SER A 48 -10.22 26.76 2.88
N LYS A 49 -10.02 26.22 1.68
CA LYS A 49 -10.81 26.54 0.49
C LYS A 49 -11.99 25.59 0.26
N VAL A 50 -12.06 24.46 0.94
CA VAL A 50 -13.11 23.43 0.72
C VAL A 50 -14.52 24.02 0.81
N ASN A 51 -14.78 24.78 1.88
CA ASN A 51 -16.10 25.37 2.15
C ASN A 51 -16.56 26.36 1.06
N LEU A 52 -15.63 27.00 0.35
CA LEU A 52 -15.96 27.89 -0.77
C LEU A 52 -16.62 27.08 -1.90
N TYR A 53 -15.97 26.00 -2.32
CA TYR A 53 -16.43 25.18 -3.44
C TYR A 53 -17.68 24.36 -3.10
N VAL A 54 -17.79 23.85 -1.87
CA VAL A 54 -19.01 23.17 -1.39
C VAL A 54 -20.22 24.12 -1.45
N LYS A 55 -20.06 25.38 -1.02
CA LYS A 55 -21.13 26.39 -1.08
C LYS A 55 -21.52 26.72 -2.53
N SER A 56 -20.54 26.87 -3.42
CA SER A 56 -20.80 27.10 -4.85
C SER A 56 -21.63 25.97 -5.45
N ALA A 57 -21.22 24.71 -5.22
CA ALA A 57 -21.95 23.53 -5.68
C ALA A 57 -23.38 23.45 -5.08
N SER A 58 -23.51 23.65 -3.77
CA SER A 58 -24.79 23.62 -3.05
C SER A 58 -25.79 24.65 -3.61
N SER A 59 -25.33 25.86 -3.97
CA SER A 59 -26.18 26.93 -4.50
C SER A 59 -26.89 26.61 -5.83
N LYS A 60 -26.39 25.60 -6.56
CA LYS A 60 -26.94 25.17 -7.85
C LYS A 60 -27.54 23.76 -7.80
N LEU A 61 -27.55 23.14 -6.63
CA LEU A 61 -27.92 21.73 -6.46
C LEU A 61 -29.34 21.41 -6.94
N GLU A 62 -30.32 22.28 -6.69
CA GLU A 62 -31.71 22.05 -7.10
C GLU A 62 -31.86 21.81 -8.61
N ARG A 63 -31.09 22.56 -9.41
CA ARG A 63 -31.11 22.54 -10.89
C ARG A 63 -30.15 21.53 -11.50
N SER A 64 -29.36 20.85 -10.69
CA SER A 64 -28.37 19.87 -11.15
C SER A 64 -29.00 18.53 -11.53
N THR A 65 -28.26 17.77 -12.34
CA THR A 65 -28.64 16.43 -12.79
C THR A 65 -28.73 15.43 -11.62
N PRO A 66 -29.46 14.31 -11.77
CA PRO A 66 -29.47 13.26 -10.75
C PRO A 66 -28.07 12.71 -10.41
N TYR A 67 -27.17 12.68 -11.38
CA TYR A 67 -25.78 12.26 -11.18
C TYR A 67 -25.01 13.27 -10.33
N GLU A 68 -25.07 14.56 -10.67
CA GLU A 68 -24.45 15.63 -9.90
C GLU A 68 -24.92 15.66 -8.44
N LYS A 69 -26.22 15.42 -8.20
CA LYS A 69 -26.77 15.33 -6.84
C LYS A 69 -26.15 14.16 -6.06
N ALA A 70 -26.11 12.97 -6.65
CA ALA A 70 -25.53 11.79 -6.01
C ALA A 70 -24.03 11.96 -5.72
N VAL A 71 -23.29 12.53 -6.67
CA VAL A 71 -21.88 12.90 -6.53
C VAL A 71 -21.70 13.90 -5.40
N PHE A 72 -22.53 14.96 -5.38
CA PHE A 72 -22.47 16.00 -4.36
C PHE A 72 -22.67 15.45 -2.96
N GLU A 73 -23.71 14.65 -2.75
CA GLU A 73 -24.02 14.01 -1.46
C GLU A 73 -22.87 13.11 -1.01
N THR A 74 -22.41 12.21 -1.88
CA THR A 74 -21.33 11.25 -1.57
C THR A 74 -20.02 11.95 -1.24
N VAL A 75 -19.63 12.96 -2.00
CA VAL A 75 -18.35 13.65 -1.82
C VAL A 75 -18.39 14.60 -0.64
N THR A 76 -19.51 15.30 -0.41
CA THR A 76 -19.67 16.17 0.77
C THR A 76 -19.53 15.36 2.05
N TYR A 77 -20.09 14.14 2.10
CA TYR A 77 -19.91 13.24 3.23
C TYR A 77 -18.46 12.73 3.33
N LEU A 78 -17.83 12.38 2.21
CA LEU A 78 -16.44 11.91 2.17
C LEU A 78 -15.42 12.92 2.72
N ILE A 79 -15.71 14.22 2.64
CA ILE A 79 -14.82 15.28 3.14
C ILE A 79 -15.25 15.86 4.48
N SER A 80 -16.28 15.29 5.14
CA SER A 80 -16.74 15.77 6.44
C SER A 80 -15.79 15.32 7.57
N GLU A 81 -15.73 16.11 8.66
CA GLU A 81 -14.89 15.81 9.81
C GLU A 81 -15.37 14.57 10.59
N ASP A 82 -16.68 14.30 10.56
CA ASP A 82 -17.36 13.22 11.25
C ASP A 82 -17.59 11.97 10.37
N LYS A 83 -16.88 11.90 9.23
CA LYS A 83 -17.01 10.79 8.28
C LYS A 83 -16.82 9.43 8.96
N ASP A 84 -17.82 8.58 8.78
CA ASP A 84 -17.73 7.14 9.01
C ASP A 84 -17.31 6.43 7.72
N ASP A 85 -16.22 5.65 7.78
CA ASP A 85 -15.64 5.00 6.60
C ASP A 85 -16.60 3.94 6.02
N ASP A 86 -17.41 3.27 6.86
CA ASP A 86 -18.40 2.28 6.43
C ASP A 86 -19.58 2.94 5.71
N LEU A 87 -20.15 4.00 6.30
CA LEU A 87 -21.23 4.75 5.64
C LEU A 87 -20.75 5.39 4.33
N ALA A 88 -19.52 5.92 4.29
CA ALA A 88 -18.95 6.46 3.07
C ALA A 88 -18.86 5.39 1.97
N PHE A 89 -18.47 4.17 2.31
CA PHE A 89 -18.43 3.05 1.36
C PHE A 89 -19.85 2.63 0.90
N GLU A 90 -20.83 2.58 1.80
CA GLU A 90 -22.24 2.32 1.46
C GLU A 90 -22.81 3.35 0.49
N MET A 91 -22.49 4.64 0.67
CA MET A 91 -22.90 5.68 -0.27
C MET A 91 -22.32 5.46 -1.68
N HIS A 92 -21.08 4.97 -1.79
CA HIS A 92 -20.50 4.61 -3.09
C HIS A 92 -21.22 3.42 -3.72
N ILE A 93 -21.60 2.41 -2.94
CA ILE A 93 -22.41 1.28 -3.44
C ILE A 93 -23.74 1.79 -4.00
N GLU A 94 -24.43 2.67 -3.27
CA GLU A 94 -25.74 3.19 -3.71
C GLU A 94 -25.64 4.06 -4.97
N LEU A 95 -24.57 4.86 -5.08
CA LEU A 95 -24.27 5.60 -6.30
C LEU A 95 -24.04 4.65 -7.49
N LEU A 96 -23.24 3.60 -7.30
CA LEU A 96 -22.89 2.64 -8.36
C LEU A 96 -24.07 1.73 -8.76
N LYS A 97 -25.07 1.51 -7.89
CA LYS A 97 -26.33 0.87 -8.30
C LYS A 97 -27.09 1.69 -9.34
N ARG A 98 -27.02 3.02 -9.23
CA ARG A 98 -27.71 3.97 -10.12
C ARG A 98 -26.87 4.32 -11.35
N PHE A 99 -25.55 4.34 -11.19
CA PHE A 99 -24.56 4.73 -12.20
C PHE A 99 -23.44 3.68 -12.31
N PRO A 100 -23.75 2.44 -12.74
CA PRO A 100 -22.81 1.31 -12.74
C PRO A 100 -21.59 1.49 -13.64
N LYS A 101 -21.64 2.41 -14.61
CA LYS A 101 -20.51 2.74 -15.50
C LYS A 101 -19.52 3.74 -14.91
N ASP A 102 -19.77 4.24 -13.70
CA ASP A 102 -18.89 5.22 -13.07
C ASP A 102 -17.66 4.55 -12.43
N LEU A 103 -16.65 4.28 -13.26
CA LEU A 103 -15.41 3.67 -12.82
C LEU A 103 -14.61 4.56 -11.86
N VAL A 104 -14.81 5.88 -11.87
CA VAL A 104 -14.13 6.81 -10.95
C VAL A 104 -14.65 6.62 -9.53
N TYR A 105 -15.95 6.43 -9.37
CA TYR A 105 -16.53 6.13 -8.07
C TYR A 105 -16.23 4.71 -7.61
N LEU A 106 -16.15 3.75 -8.53
CA LEU A 106 -15.62 2.42 -8.20
C LEU A 106 -14.17 2.51 -7.71
N LYS A 107 -13.34 3.35 -8.34
CA LYS A 107 -11.96 3.58 -7.93
C LYS A 107 -11.85 4.21 -6.54
N ARG A 108 -12.72 5.15 -6.20
CA ARG A 108 -12.79 5.71 -4.85
C ARG A 108 -13.23 4.68 -3.81
N ALA A 109 -14.21 3.85 -4.15
CA ALA A 109 -14.61 2.73 -3.31
C ALA A 109 -13.46 1.74 -3.09
N GLN A 110 -12.62 1.48 -4.10
CA GLN A 110 -11.39 0.68 -3.97
C GLN A 110 -10.48 1.26 -2.88
N VAL A 111 -10.21 2.57 -2.92
CA VAL A 111 -9.31 3.24 -1.96
C VAL A 111 -9.87 3.17 -0.54
N LEU A 112 -11.17 3.43 -0.36
CA LEU A 112 -11.84 3.30 0.94
C LEU A 112 -11.74 1.87 1.48
N SER A 113 -12.11 0.89 0.67
CA SER A 113 -12.05 -0.53 1.03
C SER A 113 -10.63 -0.97 1.44
N PHE A 114 -9.60 -0.50 0.72
CA PHE A 114 -8.21 -0.77 1.04
C PHE A 114 -7.82 -0.18 2.40
N GLN A 115 -8.16 1.08 2.66
CA GLN A 115 -7.89 1.74 3.94
C GLN A 115 -8.60 1.06 5.12
N MET A 116 -9.78 0.49 4.88
CA MET A 116 -10.57 -0.22 5.88
C MET A 116 -10.17 -1.70 6.05
N ALA A 117 -9.24 -2.20 5.21
CA ALA A 117 -8.91 -3.61 5.10
C ALA A 117 -10.13 -4.52 4.85
N LYS A 118 -11.08 -4.07 4.01
CA LYS A 118 -12.32 -4.80 3.68
C LYS A 118 -12.37 -5.22 2.20
N PRO A 119 -11.57 -6.20 1.75
CA PRO A 119 -11.54 -6.61 0.34
C PRO A 119 -12.80 -7.36 -0.12
N VAL A 120 -13.51 -8.08 0.77
CA VAL A 120 -14.72 -8.84 0.40
C VAL A 120 -15.86 -7.92 -0.06
N PRO A 121 -16.26 -6.86 0.70
CA PRO A 121 -17.27 -5.92 0.21
C PRO A 121 -16.92 -5.29 -1.13
N PHE A 122 -15.65 -4.95 -1.36
CA PHE A 122 -15.24 -4.37 -2.63
C PHE A 122 -15.24 -5.37 -3.78
N LEU A 123 -14.83 -6.62 -3.56
CA LEU A 123 -14.97 -7.67 -4.58
C LEU A 123 -16.43 -7.81 -5.03
N ASN A 124 -17.37 -7.86 -4.09
CA ASN A 124 -18.80 -7.96 -4.39
C ASN A 124 -19.28 -6.77 -5.23
N LEU A 125 -18.85 -5.56 -4.87
CA LEU A 125 -19.19 -4.34 -5.60
C LEU A 125 -18.64 -4.35 -7.03
N VAL A 126 -17.36 -4.73 -7.22
CA VAL A 126 -16.76 -4.82 -8.55
C VAL A 126 -17.47 -5.87 -9.39
N GLN A 127 -17.78 -7.03 -8.82
CA GLN A 127 -18.52 -8.10 -9.51
C GLN A 127 -19.93 -7.67 -9.91
N GLN A 128 -20.59 -6.84 -9.10
CA GLN A 128 -21.92 -6.29 -9.40
C GLN A 128 -21.90 -5.42 -10.65
N VAL A 129 -20.90 -4.54 -10.81
CA VAL A 129 -20.82 -3.60 -11.94
C VAL A 129 -20.07 -4.16 -13.15
N LEU A 130 -19.31 -5.25 -12.98
CA LEU A 130 -18.51 -5.87 -14.04
C LEU A 130 -19.30 -6.16 -15.33
N PRO A 131 -20.54 -6.69 -15.31
CA PRO A 131 -21.30 -6.99 -16.54
C PRO A 131 -21.50 -5.79 -17.46
N GLU A 132 -21.59 -4.58 -16.92
CA GLU A 132 -21.81 -3.35 -17.69
C GLU A 132 -20.51 -2.69 -18.17
N ASN A 133 -19.37 -3.16 -17.67
CA ASN A 133 -18.05 -2.55 -17.86
C ASN A 133 -17.01 -3.54 -18.43
N GLN A 134 -17.41 -4.72 -18.92
CA GLN A 134 -16.47 -5.82 -19.23
C GLN A 134 -15.37 -5.45 -20.24
N ASP A 135 -15.63 -4.46 -21.09
CA ASP A 135 -14.74 -4.00 -22.15
C ASP A 135 -13.98 -2.70 -21.76
N GLU A 136 -14.22 -2.16 -20.57
CA GLU A 136 -13.61 -0.92 -20.10
C GLU A 136 -12.18 -1.15 -19.58
N SER A 137 -11.31 -0.16 -19.77
CA SER A 137 -9.87 -0.27 -19.52
C SER A 137 -9.48 -0.63 -18.08
N TYR A 138 -10.14 -0.04 -17.07
CA TYR A 138 -9.70 -0.10 -15.67
C TYR A 138 -10.47 -1.10 -14.80
N ILE A 139 -11.55 -1.70 -15.30
CA ILE A 139 -12.41 -2.58 -14.48
C ILE A 139 -11.68 -3.85 -14.03
N HIS A 140 -10.79 -4.38 -14.88
CA HIS A 140 -10.11 -5.65 -14.61
C HIS A 140 -8.95 -5.49 -13.62
N GLY A 141 -8.28 -4.34 -13.61
CA GLY A 141 -7.36 -3.97 -12.53
C GLY A 141 -8.10 -3.86 -11.19
N MET A 142 -9.26 -3.20 -11.17
CA MET A 142 -10.11 -3.09 -9.98
C MET A 142 -10.71 -4.43 -9.54
N LEU A 143 -10.88 -5.40 -10.43
CA LEU A 143 -11.28 -6.77 -10.10
C LEU A 143 -10.11 -7.59 -9.55
N ALA A 144 -8.93 -7.48 -10.15
CA ALA A 144 -7.75 -8.24 -9.75
C ALA A 144 -7.29 -7.88 -8.33
N PHE A 145 -7.38 -6.60 -7.96
CA PHE A 145 -6.91 -6.10 -6.68
C PHE A 145 -7.54 -6.80 -5.44
N PRO A 146 -8.87 -6.82 -5.26
CA PRO A 146 -9.47 -7.52 -4.12
C PRO A 146 -9.31 -9.04 -4.20
N LEU A 147 -9.22 -9.63 -5.40
CA LEU A 147 -8.91 -11.06 -5.55
C LEU A 147 -7.52 -11.39 -5.01
N LEU A 148 -6.54 -10.53 -5.31
CA LEU A 148 -5.18 -10.62 -4.78
C LEU A 148 -5.17 -10.52 -3.27
N GLU A 149 -5.83 -9.49 -2.70
CA GLU A 149 -5.92 -9.27 -1.24
C GLU A 149 -6.64 -10.41 -0.49
N LEU A 150 -7.41 -11.24 -1.20
CA LEU A 150 -8.09 -12.43 -0.69
C LEU A 150 -7.30 -13.73 -0.93
N GLY A 151 -6.10 -13.64 -1.52
CA GLY A 151 -5.28 -14.81 -1.86
C GLY A 151 -5.81 -15.66 -3.01
N ARG A 152 -6.78 -15.16 -3.81
CA ARG A 152 -7.34 -15.85 -4.98
C ARG A 152 -6.44 -15.64 -6.20
N MET A 153 -5.21 -16.14 -6.09
CA MET A 153 -4.09 -15.79 -6.99
C MET A 153 -4.37 -16.07 -8.46
N GLU A 154 -4.92 -17.24 -8.80
CA GLU A 154 -5.21 -17.61 -10.19
C GLU A 154 -6.24 -16.68 -10.85
N GLU A 155 -7.29 -16.34 -10.11
CA GLU A 155 -8.36 -15.46 -10.56
C GLU A 155 -7.86 -14.02 -10.69
N ALA A 156 -7.08 -13.55 -9.71
CA ALA A 156 -6.44 -12.24 -9.76
C ALA A 156 -5.54 -12.13 -11.01
N ALA A 157 -4.73 -13.14 -11.29
CA ALA A 157 -3.85 -13.16 -12.44
C ALA A 157 -4.62 -13.21 -13.77
N ALA A 158 -5.73 -13.96 -13.83
CA ALA A 158 -6.60 -14.00 -15.00
C ALA A 158 -7.24 -12.63 -15.27
N ALA A 159 -7.75 -11.96 -14.23
CA ALA A 159 -8.31 -10.62 -14.33
C ALA A 159 -7.25 -9.62 -14.80
N SER A 160 -6.06 -9.59 -14.18
CA SER A 160 -5.00 -8.67 -14.59
C SER A 160 -4.54 -8.88 -16.04
N ARG A 161 -4.41 -10.14 -16.49
CA ARG A 161 -4.08 -10.43 -17.90
C ARG A 161 -5.15 -9.94 -18.87
N LYS A 162 -6.43 -10.07 -18.50
CA LYS A 162 -7.54 -9.53 -19.31
C LYS A 162 -7.47 -8.00 -19.38
N GLY A 163 -7.25 -7.33 -18.25
CA GLY A 163 -7.06 -5.89 -18.19
C GLY A 163 -5.89 -5.41 -19.04
N TYR A 164 -4.75 -6.07 -18.93
CA TYR A 164 -3.57 -5.77 -19.75
C TYR A 164 -3.83 -5.90 -21.26
N GLY A 165 -4.64 -6.89 -21.67
CA GLY A 165 -5.04 -7.05 -23.06
C GLY A 165 -5.85 -5.87 -23.62
N ILE A 166 -6.57 -5.15 -22.75
CA ILE A 166 -7.38 -3.98 -23.10
C ILE A 166 -6.56 -2.69 -22.99
N ASN A 167 -5.92 -2.48 -21.83
CA ASN A 167 -5.13 -1.31 -21.52
C ASN A 167 -3.77 -1.72 -20.94
N LYS A 168 -2.72 -1.59 -21.76
CA LYS A 168 -1.33 -1.84 -21.35
C LYS A 168 -0.77 -0.76 -20.42
N GLU A 169 -1.52 0.29 -20.13
CA GLU A 169 -1.10 1.39 -19.26
C GLU A 169 -1.78 1.36 -17.89
N ASP A 170 -2.61 0.36 -17.59
CA ASP A 170 -3.25 0.21 -16.28
C ASP A 170 -2.23 -0.20 -15.21
N ALA A 171 -1.78 0.78 -14.43
CA ALA A 171 -0.86 0.57 -13.32
C ALA A 171 -1.38 -0.40 -12.25
N LEU A 172 -2.70 -0.48 -12.02
CA LEU A 172 -3.27 -1.41 -11.04
C LEU A 172 -3.21 -2.85 -11.54
N ALA A 173 -3.51 -3.05 -12.83
CA ALA A 173 -3.37 -4.37 -13.45
C ALA A 173 -1.90 -4.83 -13.37
N HIS A 174 -0.95 -3.94 -13.66
CA HIS A 174 0.47 -4.25 -13.52
C HIS A 174 0.90 -4.54 -12.07
N HIS A 175 0.43 -3.74 -11.10
CA HIS A 175 0.67 -3.98 -9.67
C HIS A 175 0.27 -5.40 -9.29
N CYS A 176 -0.96 -5.79 -9.64
CA CYS A 176 -1.48 -7.11 -9.30
C CYS A 176 -0.64 -8.22 -9.95
N VAL A 177 -0.18 -8.02 -11.20
CA VAL A 177 0.73 -8.99 -11.85
C VAL A 177 2.06 -9.12 -11.12
N SER A 178 2.64 -8.00 -10.68
CA SER A 178 3.94 -8.00 -10.01
C SER A 178 3.94 -8.61 -8.61
N CYS A 179 2.78 -8.71 -7.97
CA CYS A 179 2.62 -9.45 -6.71
C CYS A 179 2.73 -10.98 -6.91
N PHE A 180 2.52 -11.49 -8.12
CA PHE A 180 2.62 -12.93 -8.37
C PHE A 180 4.09 -13.35 -8.48
N LYS A 181 4.61 -13.93 -7.41
CA LYS A 181 5.99 -14.46 -7.30
C LYS A 181 6.37 -15.51 -8.36
N GLN A 182 5.41 -16.05 -9.11
CA GLN A 182 5.60 -17.07 -10.16
C GLN A 182 5.13 -16.60 -11.55
N VAL A 183 4.61 -15.37 -11.68
CA VAL A 183 4.30 -14.83 -13.01
C VAL A 183 5.57 -14.21 -13.56
N ASP A 184 5.84 -14.56 -14.82
CA ASP A 184 6.98 -14.17 -15.61
C ASP A 184 7.43 -12.72 -15.30
N ILE A 185 8.54 -12.58 -14.58
CA ILE A 185 9.14 -11.29 -14.21
C ILE A 185 9.40 -10.47 -15.48
N SER A 186 9.62 -11.12 -16.62
CA SER A 186 9.77 -10.43 -17.91
C SER A 186 8.50 -9.68 -18.32
N PHE A 187 7.30 -10.23 -18.08
CA PHE A 187 6.03 -9.55 -18.35
C PHE A 187 5.88 -8.29 -17.49
N SER A 188 6.22 -8.39 -16.21
CA SER A 188 6.24 -7.25 -15.28
C SER A 188 7.23 -6.18 -15.74
N ILE A 189 8.50 -6.53 -16.00
CA ILE A 189 9.55 -5.58 -16.43
C ILE A 189 9.22 -4.93 -17.79
N LEU A 190 8.72 -5.70 -18.77
CA LEU A 190 8.33 -5.21 -20.08
C LEU A 190 7.12 -4.26 -20.00
N GLY A 191 6.12 -4.56 -19.17
CA GLY A 191 5.00 -3.66 -18.89
C GLY A 191 5.43 -2.36 -18.22
N PHE A 192 6.32 -2.43 -17.22
CA PHE A 192 6.78 -1.27 -16.47
C PHE A 192 7.66 -0.32 -17.27
N SER A 193 8.51 -0.83 -18.17
CA SER A 193 9.38 0.02 -18.99
C SER A 193 8.62 0.96 -19.94
N PHE A 194 7.35 0.65 -20.28
CA PHE A 194 6.55 1.43 -21.23
C PHE A 194 5.46 2.28 -20.56
N SER A 195 4.83 1.84 -19.47
CA SER A 195 3.60 2.44 -18.92
C SER A 195 3.78 3.39 -17.71
N CYS A 196 4.97 3.43 -17.11
CA CYS A 196 5.16 4.00 -15.76
C CYS A 196 5.49 5.51 -15.72
N LYS A 197 5.39 6.20 -16.87
CA LYS A 197 5.68 7.63 -16.94
C LYS A 197 4.47 8.36 -16.35
N ASP A 198 4.66 9.02 -15.21
CA ASP A 198 3.71 9.97 -14.62
C ASP A 198 2.60 9.39 -13.71
N LEU A 199 2.80 8.17 -13.20
CA LEU A 199 1.87 7.52 -12.26
C LEU A 199 2.43 7.43 -10.83
N THR A 200 1.57 7.53 -9.82
CA THR A 200 1.96 7.44 -8.39
C THR A 200 2.31 6.02 -7.97
N LEU A 201 1.65 5.02 -8.56
CA LEU A 201 1.93 3.59 -8.32
C LEU A 201 3.28 3.11 -8.88
N CYS A 202 4.00 3.95 -9.62
CA CYS A 202 5.18 3.54 -10.36
C CYS A 202 6.32 3.06 -9.46
N THR A 203 6.62 3.81 -8.40
CA THR A 203 7.67 3.45 -7.44
C THR A 203 7.32 2.19 -6.65
N HIS A 204 6.03 1.97 -6.38
CA HIS A 204 5.52 0.77 -5.71
C HIS A 204 5.68 -0.47 -6.59
N ASN A 205 5.40 -0.34 -7.88
CA ASN A 205 5.62 -1.41 -8.84
C ASN A 205 7.10 -1.79 -8.97
N TRP A 206 8.00 -0.81 -9.04
CA TRP A 206 9.44 -1.06 -9.01
C TRP A 206 9.91 -1.66 -7.68
N TRP A 207 9.26 -1.31 -6.57
CA TRP A 207 9.50 -1.95 -5.29
C TRP A 207 9.16 -3.45 -5.32
N HIS A 208 8.04 -3.86 -5.92
CA HIS A 208 7.75 -5.28 -6.14
C HIS A 208 8.80 -5.98 -7.00
N VAL A 209 9.30 -5.32 -8.06
CA VAL A 209 10.41 -5.86 -8.87
C VAL A 209 11.66 -6.05 -8.01
N ALA A 210 12.03 -5.07 -7.18
CA ALA A 210 13.16 -5.19 -6.25
C ALA A 210 12.99 -6.36 -5.29
N LEU A 211 11.77 -6.59 -4.78
CA LEU A 211 11.46 -7.75 -3.95
C LEU A 211 11.61 -9.08 -4.70
N CYS A 212 11.20 -9.15 -5.98
CA CYS A 212 11.37 -10.36 -6.78
C CYS A 212 12.85 -10.73 -6.93
N TYR A 213 13.72 -9.74 -7.22
CA TYR A 213 15.17 -9.95 -7.25
C TYR A 213 15.74 -10.34 -5.88
N LEU A 214 15.22 -9.76 -4.80
CA LEU A 214 15.63 -10.12 -3.43
C LEU A 214 15.21 -11.55 -3.06
N GLU A 215 14.02 -12.00 -3.47
CA GLU A 215 13.54 -13.37 -3.21
C GLU A 215 14.28 -14.39 -4.07
N GLY A 216 14.52 -14.11 -5.35
CA GLY A 216 15.22 -15.00 -6.27
C GLY A 216 16.74 -15.08 -6.05
N GLY A 217 17.25 -14.59 -4.92
CA GLY A 217 18.67 -14.67 -4.57
C GLY A 217 19.61 -13.93 -5.53
N SER A 218 19.12 -12.92 -6.26
CA SER A 218 19.95 -12.16 -7.20
C SER A 218 21.03 -11.34 -6.50
N PRO A 219 22.13 -10.99 -7.20
CA PRO A 219 23.15 -10.12 -6.65
C PRO A 219 22.57 -8.82 -6.11
N MET A 220 23.00 -8.41 -4.92
CA MET A 220 22.49 -7.20 -4.26
C MET A 220 22.70 -5.92 -5.09
N SER A 221 23.68 -5.92 -6.00
CA SER A 221 23.88 -4.84 -6.97
C SER A 221 22.63 -4.60 -7.83
N LYS A 222 21.83 -5.62 -8.13
CA LYS A 222 20.61 -5.46 -8.93
C LYS A 222 19.47 -4.80 -8.13
N VAL A 223 19.29 -5.21 -6.88
CA VAL A 223 18.32 -4.55 -5.96
C VAL A 223 18.71 -3.08 -5.76
N LYS A 224 20.02 -2.82 -5.62
CA LYS A 224 20.58 -1.47 -5.51
C LYS A 224 20.35 -0.62 -6.76
N GLU A 225 20.58 -1.18 -7.95
CA GLU A 225 20.29 -0.54 -9.24
C GLU A 225 18.81 -0.13 -9.36
N ILE A 226 17.90 -1.02 -8.98
CA ILE A 226 16.45 -0.73 -9.02
C ILE A 226 16.09 0.39 -8.04
N TYR A 227 16.60 0.30 -6.82
CA TYR A 227 16.40 1.35 -5.82
C TYR A 227 16.89 2.71 -6.33
N ASP A 228 18.15 2.79 -6.77
CA ASP A 228 18.77 4.06 -7.18
C ASP A 228 18.10 4.64 -8.43
N ASN A 229 17.79 3.82 -9.45
CA ASN A 229 17.33 4.31 -10.75
C ASN A 229 15.81 4.43 -10.90
N HIS A 230 15.03 3.70 -10.11
CA HIS A 230 13.57 3.61 -10.30
C HIS A 230 12.74 4.00 -9.08
N ILE A 231 13.28 3.87 -7.87
CA ILE A 231 12.59 4.31 -6.64
C ILE A 231 13.08 5.69 -6.24
N TRP A 232 14.38 5.83 -5.96
CA TRP A 232 14.97 7.05 -5.42
C TRP A 232 15.02 8.20 -6.44
N LYS A 233 15.39 7.89 -7.69
CA LYS A 233 15.45 8.87 -8.79
C LYS A 233 14.13 9.60 -9.04
N GLU A 234 13.02 9.03 -8.61
CA GLU A 234 11.71 9.67 -8.69
C GLU A 234 11.69 11.05 -8.02
N LEU A 235 12.46 11.24 -6.93
CA LEU A 235 12.56 12.52 -6.21
C LEU A 235 13.23 13.64 -7.03
N GLU A 236 13.85 13.33 -8.16
CA GLU A 236 14.43 14.34 -9.06
C GLU A 236 13.36 15.03 -9.93
N LYS A 237 12.14 14.48 -10.02
CA LYS A 237 11.06 15.10 -10.78
C LYS A 237 10.41 16.23 -10.01
N GLU A 238 10.03 17.29 -10.73
CA GLU A 238 9.34 18.46 -10.14
C GLU A 238 7.96 18.12 -9.56
N ASP A 239 7.31 17.10 -10.09
CA ASP A 239 5.97 16.64 -9.70
C ASP A 239 5.99 15.40 -8.79
N ALA A 240 7.15 15.05 -8.24
CA ALA A 240 7.29 13.91 -7.35
C ALA A 240 6.40 14.06 -6.10
N ILE A 241 5.93 12.92 -5.57
CA ILE A 241 5.20 12.84 -4.31
C ILE A 241 6.11 12.13 -3.29
N PRO A 242 6.93 12.87 -2.51
CA PRO A 242 7.97 12.27 -1.66
C PRO A 242 7.45 11.21 -0.67
N PRO A 243 6.29 11.38 0.00
CA PRO A 243 5.77 10.35 0.90
C PRO A 243 5.60 8.97 0.26
N GLU A 244 5.22 8.90 -1.03
CA GLU A 244 5.08 7.63 -1.75
C GLU A 244 6.44 6.99 -2.04
N VAL A 245 7.43 7.80 -2.40
CA VAL A 245 8.81 7.32 -2.60
C VAL A 245 9.38 6.79 -1.28
N TYR A 246 9.20 7.56 -0.20
CA TYR A 246 9.69 7.21 1.13
C TYR A 246 9.06 5.92 1.64
N LEU A 247 7.76 5.74 1.45
CA LEU A 247 7.06 4.52 1.83
C LEU A 247 7.70 3.28 1.19
N ASN A 248 7.93 3.32 -0.12
CA ASN A 248 8.52 2.21 -0.87
C ASN A 248 10.01 1.99 -0.51
N ALA A 249 10.78 3.07 -0.38
CA ALA A 249 12.18 3.01 0.02
C ALA A 249 12.35 2.39 1.43
N LEU A 250 11.61 2.88 2.41
CA LEU A 250 11.68 2.39 3.78
C LEU A 250 11.14 0.97 3.92
N GLY A 251 10.07 0.63 3.20
CA GLY A 251 9.56 -0.75 3.15
C GLY A 251 10.60 -1.74 2.61
N LEU A 252 11.38 -1.34 1.59
CA LEU A 252 12.50 -2.14 1.10
C LEU A 252 13.61 -2.26 2.15
N PHE A 253 13.99 -1.15 2.79
CA PHE A 253 15.07 -1.13 3.78
C PHE A 253 14.75 -1.95 5.04
N LEU A 254 13.52 -1.88 5.55
CA LEU A 254 13.11 -2.74 6.67
C LEU A 254 13.24 -4.22 6.29
N ARG A 255 12.86 -4.58 5.06
CA ARG A 255 13.00 -5.97 4.59
C ARG A 255 14.46 -6.38 4.42
N LEU A 256 15.33 -5.50 3.95
CA LEU A 256 16.78 -5.76 3.89
C LEU A 256 17.39 -5.91 5.29
N ASP A 257 16.95 -5.12 6.26
CA ASP A 257 17.39 -5.20 7.66
C ASP A 257 17.01 -6.53 8.31
N VAL A 258 15.74 -6.93 8.16
CA VAL A 258 15.21 -8.18 8.71
C VAL A 258 15.88 -9.41 8.07
N ARG A 259 16.36 -9.28 6.85
CA ARG A 259 17.11 -10.31 6.13
C ARG A 259 18.62 -10.26 6.41
N ASP A 260 19.07 -9.42 7.35
CA ASP A 260 20.47 -9.23 7.75
C ASP A 260 21.38 -8.83 6.55
N VAL A 261 20.88 -8.02 5.59
CA VAL A 261 21.61 -7.58 4.36
C VAL A 261 21.58 -6.06 4.12
N LEU A 262 21.21 -5.26 5.13
CA LEU A 262 21.12 -3.79 5.03
C LEU A 262 22.47 -3.09 4.85
N ASP A 263 23.60 -3.71 5.22
CA ASP A 263 24.92 -3.06 5.25
C ASP A 263 25.31 -2.35 3.94
N GLY A 264 24.89 -2.89 2.79
CA GLY A 264 25.14 -2.29 1.47
C GLY A 264 24.33 -1.03 1.13
N PHE A 265 23.41 -0.62 2.02
CA PHE A 265 22.46 0.50 1.86
C PHE A 265 22.48 1.50 3.02
N LYS A 266 23.40 1.36 3.98
CA LYS A 266 23.45 2.20 5.18
C LYS A 266 23.54 3.69 4.84
N ASP A 267 24.35 4.05 3.86
CA ASP A 267 24.50 5.41 3.32
C ASP A 267 23.16 6.00 2.81
N ARG A 268 22.35 5.18 2.14
CA ARG A 268 21.05 5.58 1.60
C ARG A 268 20.00 5.72 2.70
N LEU A 269 20.03 4.84 3.69
CA LEU A 269 19.15 4.92 4.86
C LEU A 269 19.44 6.20 5.65
N GLU A 270 20.72 6.51 5.91
CA GLU A 270 21.14 7.75 6.58
C GLU A 270 20.71 9.00 5.80
N LEU A 271 20.93 9.01 4.47
CA LEU A 271 20.49 10.09 3.60
C LEU A 271 18.97 10.30 3.64
N LEU A 272 18.21 9.21 3.59
CA LEU A 272 16.76 9.25 3.65
C LEU A 272 16.31 9.74 5.03
N ALA A 273 16.84 9.18 6.12
CA ALA A 273 16.52 9.60 7.49
C ALA A 273 16.73 11.11 7.72
N ALA A 274 17.80 11.68 7.19
CA ALA A 274 18.06 13.12 7.25
C ALA A 274 17.00 13.97 6.52
N ARG A 275 16.21 13.39 5.61
CA ARG A 275 15.09 14.06 4.91
C ARG A 275 13.73 13.85 5.58
N LEU A 276 13.63 12.97 6.59
CA LEU A 276 12.39 12.62 7.29
C LEU A 276 12.06 13.60 8.42
N THR A 277 12.22 14.91 8.18
CA THR A 277 11.94 15.95 9.18
C THR A 277 10.45 16.31 9.18
N ASP A 278 9.77 16.12 10.32
CA ASP A 278 8.42 16.62 10.64
C ASP A 278 7.28 16.24 9.67
N GLN A 279 7.39 15.07 9.02
CA GLN A 279 6.37 14.60 8.08
C GLN A 279 5.34 13.71 8.78
N VAL A 280 4.25 14.32 9.25
CA VAL A 280 3.04 13.58 9.61
C VAL A 280 2.43 12.98 8.35
N SER A 281 2.29 11.65 8.31
CA SER A 281 1.64 10.97 7.18
C SER A 281 0.60 9.95 7.65
N HIS A 282 0.37 8.92 6.84
CA HIS A 282 -0.47 7.77 7.15
C HIS A 282 0.30 6.74 8.00
N ALA A 283 -0.44 5.90 8.73
CA ALA A 283 0.09 5.07 9.81
C ALA A 283 1.26 4.15 9.39
N LEU A 284 1.19 3.50 8.23
CA LEU A 284 2.28 2.64 7.75
C LEU A 284 3.58 3.42 7.54
N LEU A 285 3.52 4.58 6.87
CA LEU A 285 4.70 5.40 6.65
C LEU A 285 5.25 5.92 7.98
N ASP A 286 4.41 6.37 8.91
CA ASP A 286 4.86 6.81 10.23
C ASP A 286 5.62 5.68 10.96
N ILE A 287 5.10 4.45 10.96
CA ILE A 287 5.74 3.27 11.57
C ILE A 287 7.11 2.98 10.93
N LEU A 288 7.21 3.08 9.60
CA LEU A 288 8.46 2.88 8.89
C LEU A 288 9.48 4.00 9.15
N ILE A 289 9.04 5.25 9.28
CA ILE A 289 9.90 6.38 9.64
C ILE A 289 10.40 6.22 11.09
N VAL A 290 9.53 5.83 12.03
CA VAL A 290 9.91 5.52 13.42
C VAL A 290 11.01 4.46 13.45
N TRP A 291 10.85 3.37 12.70
CA TRP A 291 11.89 2.34 12.56
C TRP A 291 13.19 2.92 12.00
N ALA A 292 13.12 3.67 10.89
CA ALA A 292 14.29 4.20 10.20
C ALA A 292 15.10 5.16 11.08
N LEU A 293 14.42 6.13 11.70
CA LEU A 293 15.04 7.10 12.61
C LEU A 293 15.70 6.40 13.80
N ALA A 294 15.00 5.44 14.43
CA ALA A 294 15.58 4.67 15.53
C ALA A 294 16.79 3.82 15.07
N LYS A 295 16.75 3.26 13.86
CA LYS A 295 17.83 2.44 13.29
C LYS A 295 19.10 3.25 13.02
N VAL A 296 18.98 4.51 12.60
CA VAL A 296 20.14 5.41 12.39
C VAL A 296 20.61 6.12 13.66
N GLY A 297 19.91 5.91 14.79
CA GLY A 297 20.28 6.48 16.09
C GLY A 297 19.54 7.78 16.46
N GLU A 298 18.64 8.27 15.61
CA GLU A 298 17.81 9.47 15.85
C GLU A 298 16.60 9.13 16.76
N THR A 299 16.88 8.60 17.95
CA THR A 299 15.85 8.04 18.84
C THR A 299 14.90 9.09 19.40
N SER A 300 15.33 10.35 19.57
CA SER A 300 14.44 11.43 20.03
C SER A 300 13.36 11.72 19.00
N MET A 301 13.76 11.90 17.73
CA MET A 301 12.83 12.15 16.63
C MET A 301 11.89 10.97 16.40
N ALA A 302 12.41 9.73 16.48
CA ALA A 302 11.58 8.54 16.38
C ALA A 302 10.51 8.48 17.49
N HIS A 303 10.87 8.85 18.72
CA HIS A 303 9.94 8.88 19.84
C HIS A 303 8.88 9.99 19.67
N GLU A 304 9.29 11.19 19.27
CA GLU A 304 8.36 12.30 18.99
C GLU A 304 7.33 11.94 17.92
N LEU A 305 7.76 11.30 16.83
CA LEU A 305 6.85 10.85 15.77
C LEU A 305 5.87 9.77 16.27
N LEU A 306 6.34 8.84 17.09
CA LEU A 306 5.51 7.78 17.69
C LEU A 306 4.46 8.38 18.63
N GLU A 307 4.82 9.35 19.47
CA GLU A 307 3.87 10.06 20.33
C GLU A 307 2.89 10.91 19.50
N GLY A 308 3.35 11.51 18.39
CA GLY A 308 2.49 12.17 17.42
C GLY A 308 1.45 11.24 16.80
N LEU A 309 1.84 10.01 16.44
CA LEU A 309 0.92 8.97 15.96
C LEU A 309 -0.13 8.63 17.02
N LYS A 310 0.28 8.39 18.27
CA LYS A 310 -0.64 8.12 19.39
C LYS A 310 -1.63 9.27 19.60
N PHE A 311 -1.15 10.51 19.54
CA PHE A 311 -1.99 11.70 19.68
C PHE A 311 -3.00 11.86 18.54
N ARG A 312 -2.62 11.58 17.29
CA ARG A 312 -3.56 11.60 16.16
C ARG A 312 -4.65 10.55 16.32
N LEU A 313 -4.27 9.34 16.76
CA LEU A 313 -5.22 8.26 16.95
C LEU A 313 -6.19 8.55 18.10
N SER A 314 -5.74 9.18 19.20
CA SER A 314 -6.62 9.53 20.33
C SER A 314 -7.71 10.57 19.98
N LYS A 315 -7.55 11.30 18.87
CA LYS A 315 -8.56 12.22 18.33
C LYS A 315 -9.60 11.57 17.42
N MET A 316 -9.38 10.32 16.99
CA MET A 316 -10.34 9.61 16.13
C MET A 316 -11.60 9.22 16.91
N ASN A 317 -12.67 8.84 16.19
CA ASN A 317 -13.86 8.28 16.85
C ASN A 317 -13.53 6.95 17.57
N LYS A 318 -14.35 6.54 18.54
CA LYS A 318 -14.10 5.36 19.39
C LYS A 318 -13.92 4.06 18.59
N THR A 319 -14.71 3.86 17.55
CA THR A 319 -14.62 2.67 16.69
C THR A 319 -13.25 2.61 16.01
N LYS A 320 -12.81 3.71 15.41
CA LYS A 320 -11.52 3.80 14.72
C LYS A 320 -10.34 3.71 15.68
N GLN A 321 -10.45 4.28 16.88
CA GLN A 321 -9.45 4.12 17.95
C GLN A 321 -9.20 2.64 18.28
N GLN A 322 -10.27 1.84 18.45
CA GLN A 322 -10.14 0.43 18.80
C GLN A 322 -9.38 -0.36 17.73
N VAL A 323 -9.67 -0.10 16.44
CA VAL A 323 -9.00 -0.81 15.35
C VAL A 323 -7.57 -0.31 15.16
N MET A 324 -7.33 1.01 15.27
CA MET A 324 -6.02 1.63 15.07
C MET A 324 -5.04 1.46 16.24
N GLN A 325 -5.49 0.95 17.40
CA GLN A 325 -4.58 0.61 18.50
C GLN A 325 -3.46 -0.36 18.07
N LYS A 326 -3.76 -1.22 17.08
CA LYS A 326 -2.79 -2.10 16.44
C LYS A 326 -1.64 -1.34 15.76
N ALA A 327 -1.91 -0.18 15.17
CA ALA A 327 -0.87 0.66 14.57
C ALA A 327 0.13 1.16 15.63
N ILE A 328 -0.37 1.52 16.83
CA ILE A 328 0.48 1.95 17.95
C ILE A 328 1.36 0.79 18.41
N GLN A 329 0.77 -0.37 18.66
CA GLN A 329 1.49 -1.57 19.09
C GLN A 329 2.61 -1.93 18.11
N LEU A 330 2.33 -1.86 16.80
CA LEU A 330 3.32 -2.11 15.76
C LEU A 330 4.42 -1.05 15.74
N GLY A 331 4.06 0.24 15.85
CA GLY A 331 5.00 1.36 15.96
C GLY A 331 5.96 1.23 17.15
N GLU A 332 5.44 0.86 18.32
CA GLU A 332 6.25 0.60 19.53
C GLU A 332 7.18 -0.60 19.33
N ALA A 333 6.68 -1.69 18.74
CA ALA A 333 7.47 -2.89 18.50
C ALA A 333 8.63 -2.64 17.54
N VAL A 334 8.41 -1.90 16.44
CA VAL A 334 9.47 -1.62 15.46
C VAL A 334 10.49 -0.62 15.98
N TYR A 335 10.08 0.31 16.85
CA TYR A 335 10.97 1.22 17.56
C TYR A 335 11.96 0.44 18.46
N GLU A 336 11.44 -0.49 19.26
CA GLU A 336 12.27 -1.33 20.12
C GLU A 336 13.13 -2.32 19.32
N TYR A 337 12.60 -2.86 18.21
CA TYR A 337 13.36 -3.71 17.29
C TYR A 337 14.56 -2.95 16.69
N ALA A 338 14.34 -1.74 16.18
CA ALA A 338 15.39 -0.91 15.59
C ALA A 338 16.53 -0.59 16.56
N LYS A 339 16.21 -0.41 17.85
CA LYS A 339 17.18 -0.17 18.93
C LYS A 339 17.92 -1.42 19.40
N GLY A 340 17.59 -2.60 18.88
CA GLY A 340 18.17 -3.87 19.32
C GLY A 340 17.54 -4.44 20.59
N ASN A 341 16.44 -3.87 21.09
CA ASN A 341 15.72 -4.32 22.28
C ASN A 341 14.76 -5.49 21.94
N TYR A 342 15.31 -6.58 21.39
CA TYR A 342 14.53 -7.66 20.79
C TYR A 342 13.52 -8.33 21.74
N LYS A 343 13.86 -8.48 23.02
CA LYS A 343 12.92 -9.05 24.01
C LYS A 343 11.70 -8.16 24.21
N GLN A 344 11.89 -6.85 24.26
CA GLN A 344 10.80 -5.88 24.42
C GLN A 344 9.95 -5.81 23.16
N ALA A 345 10.58 -5.76 21.98
CA ALA A 345 9.87 -5.79 20.71
C ALA A 345 8.99 -7.04 20.57
N LEU A 346 9.50 -8.23 20.93
CA LEU A 346 8.73 -9.47 20.90
C LEU A 346 7.58 -9.47 21.91
N CYS A 347 7.79 -8.92 23.11
CA CYS A 347 6.74 -8.77 24.12
C CYS A 347 5.59 -7.89 23.60
N LEU A 348 5.93 -6.79 22.91
CA LEU A 348 4.95 -5.88 22.30
C LEU A 348 4.16 -6.54 21.18
N LEU A 349 4.79 -7.35 20.31
CA LEU A 349 4.08 -8.07 19.26
C LEU A 349 3.19 -9.20 19.82
N GLY A 350 3.67 -9.91 20.84
CA GLY A 350 2.99 -11.04 21.46
C GLY A 350 3.22 -12.38 20.76
N SER A 351 2.73 -13.45 21.38
CA SER A 351 2.88 -14.84 20.92
C SER A 351 1.94 -15.25 19.79
N ASP A 352 0.81 -14.56 19.65
CA ASP A 352 -0.21 -14.83 18.64
C ASP A 352 -0.17 -13.81 17.49
N PHE A 353 0.97 -13.11 17.33
CA PHE A 353 1.12 -12.07 16.33
C PHE A 353 0.91 -12.62 14.91
N ASN A 354 0.12 -11.89 14.13
CA ASN A 354 0.00 -12.08 12.70
C ASN A 354 -0.16 -10.72 12.03
N ALA A 355 0.78 -10.35 11.16
CA ALA A 355 0.78 -9.05 10.52
C ALA A 355 -0.48 -8.80 9.67
N ILE A 356 -1.17 -9.85 9.18
CA ILE A 356 -2.41 -9.69 8.41
C ILE A 356 -3.51 -8.97 9.21
N ASP A 357 -3.48 -9.11 10.54
CA ASP A 357 -4.43 -8.46 11.45
C ASP A 357 -4.20 -6.95 11.55
N TYR A 358 -3.11 -6.44 10.97
CA TYR A 358 -2.68 -5.05 11.00
C TYR A 358 -2.91 -4.34 9.65
N LYS A 359 -3.56 -4.97 8.65
CA LYS A 359 -3.86 -4.37 7.33
C LYS A 359 -4.57 -3.01 7.39
N ILE A 360 -5.25 -2.69 8.49
CA ILE A 360 -5.91 -1.39 8.74
C ILE A 360 -4.96 -0.18 8.62
N ILE A 361 -3.64 -0.39 8.69
CA ILE A 361 -2.67 0.69 8.45
C ILE A 361 -2.50 1.06 6.97
N ALA A 362 -3.39 0.56 6.09
CA ALA A 362 -3.40 0.73 4.64
C ALA A 362 -2.14 0.15 3.96
N ALA A 363 -1.82 -1.10 4.29
CA ALA A 363 -0.68 -1.82 3.74
C ALA A 363 -1.15 -2.95 2.80
N SER A 364 -0.45 -3.14 1.67
CA SER A 364 -0.61 -4.35 0.86
C SER A 364 -0.10 -5.60 1.60
N ASP A 365 -0.47 -6.79 1.12
CA ASP A 365 0.01 -8.05 1.68
C ASP A 365 1.54 -8.12 1.76
N GLU A 366 2.24 -7.72 0.69
CA GLU A 366 3.70 -7.69 0.69
C GLU A 366 4.26 -6.64 1.66
N GLN A 367 3.61 -5.48 1.83
CA GLN A 367 4.08 -4.45 2.74
C GLN A 367 3.95 -4.89 4.20
N ILE A 368 2.83 -5.49 4.57
CA ILE A 368 2.57 -5.89 5.96
C ILE A 368 3.34 -7.16 6.34
N ASP A 369 3.63 -8.05 5.40
CA ASP A 369 4.29 -9.32 5.71
C ASP A 369 5.72 -9.16 6.26
N VAL A 370 6.35 -8.00 6.07
CA VAL A 370 7.71 -7.74 6.60
C VAL A 370 7.70 -7.83 8.13
N PHE A 371 6.59 -7.45 8.77
CA PHE A 371 6.45 -7.52 10.22
C PHE A 371 6.32 -8.96 10.71
N ASN A 372 5.81 -9.88 9.90
CA ASN A 372 5.89 -11.31 10.22
C ASN A 372 7.33 -11.82 10.11
N GLU A 373 8.12 -11.33 9.15
CA GLU A 373 9.55 -11.65 9.06
C GLU A 373 10.31 -11.08 10.28
N VAL A 374 10.00 -9.85 10.72
CA VAL A 374 10.50 -9.25 11.97
C VAL A 374 10.18 -10.17 13.15
N TRP A 375 8.92 -10.60 13.27
CA TRP A 375 8.48 -11.45 14.38
C TRP A 375 9.21 -12.80 14.41
N CYS A 376 9.38 -13.46 13.26
CA CYS A 376 10.15 -14.71 13.16
C CYS A 376 11.62 -14.49 13.58
N GLN A 377 12.24 -13.40 13.11
CA GLN A 377 13.61 -13.06 13.51
C GLN A 377 13.71 -12.73 15.00
N LEU A 378 12.72 -12.06 15.59
CA LEU A 378 12.68 -11.80 17.03
C LEU A 378 12.62 -13.10 17.84
N LEU A 379 11.80 -14.07 17.43
CA LEU A 379 11.76 -15.39 18.07
C LEU A 379 13.13 -16.08 18.02
N LEU A 380 13.79 -16.06 16.86
CA LEU A 380 15.12 -16.65 16.70
C LEU A 380 16.20 -15.90 17.50
N LYS A 381 16.26 -14.56 17.42
CA LYS A 381 17.25 -13.72 18.12
C LYS A 381 17.07 -13.75 19.64
N THR A 382 15.88 -14.09 20.14
CA THR A 382 15.61 -14.24 21.58
C THR A 382 15.72 -15.69 22.08
N GLY A 383 16.12 -16.63 21.22
CA GLY A 383 16.34 -18.04 21.59
C GLY A 383 15.07 -18.89 21.67
N GLN A 384 13.92 -18.40 21.18
CA GLN A 384 12.66 -19.14 21.16
C GLN A 384 12.54 -20.02 19.90
N SER A 385 13.55 -20.84 19.63
CA SER A 385 13.66 -21.63 18.38
C SER A 385 12.46 -22.56 18.18
N SER A 386 11.94 -23.19 19.23
CA SER A 386 10.81 -24.14 19.10
C SER A 386 9.52 -23.42 18.71
N THR A 387 9.26 -22.25 19.28
CA THR A 387 8.13 -21.40 18.88
C THR A 387 8.33 -20.90 17.45
N ALA A 388 9.55 -20.46 17.10
CA ALA A 388 9.87 -20.02 15.75
C ALA A 388 9.61 -21.12 14.72
N LYS A 389 10.05 -22.36 15.00
CA LYS A 389 9.84 -23.54 14.15
C LYS A 389 8.38 -23.75 13.81
N GLU A 390 7.49 -23.76 14.80
CA GLU A 390 6.05 -23.98 14.58
C GLU A 390 5.38 -22.83 13.81
N VAL A 391 5.74 -21.60 14.15
CA VAL A 391 5.24 -20.39 13.47
C VAL A 391 5.67 -20.37 12.01
N ILE A 392 6.96 -20.61 11.73
CA ILE A 392 7.51 -20.59 10.37
C ILE A 392 6.90 -21.72 9.54
N ARG A 393 6.71 -22.93 10.10
CA ARG A 393 5.98 -24.03 9.43
C ARG A 393 4.56 -23.64 9.03
N LYS A 394 3.82 -22.93 9.88
CA LYS A 394 2.48 -22.41 9.53
C LYS A 394 2.58 -21.39 8.39
N ARG A 395 3.57 -20.50 8.43
CA ARG A 395 3.79 -19.49 7.37
C ARG A 395 4.17 -20.12 6.03
N ILE A 396 4.97 -21.17 6.01
CA ILE A 396 5.32 -21.90 4.78
C ILE A 396 4.08 -22.42 4.06
N LYS A 397 3.04 -22.86 4.79
CA LYS A 397 1.78 -23.31 4.16
C LYS A 397 1.05 -22.19 3.41
N VAL A 398 1.25 -20.93 3.82
CA VAL A 398 0.66 -19.75 3.19
C VAL A 398 1.57 -19.17 2.11
N ARG A 399 2.89 -19.25 2.31
CA ARG A 399 3.91 -18.69 1.41
C ARG A 399 4.92 -19.76 0.97
N GLU A 400 4.45 -20.85 0.38
CA GLU A 400 5.31 -22.01 0.06
C GLU A 400 6.46 -21.64 -0.89
N GLY A 401 6.19 -20.72 -1.83
CA GLY A 401 7.16 -20.22 -2.79
C GLY A 401 8.12 -19.15 -2.26
N SER A 402 8.13 -18.83 -0.96
CA SER A 402 8.98 -17.80 -0.37
C SER A 402 10.32 -18.37 0.11
N PRO A 403 11.45 -18.16 -0.61
CA PRO A 403 12.71 -18.79 -0.24
C PRO A 403 13.22 -18.34 1.12
N PHE A 404 13.05 -17.06 1.45
CA PHE A 404 13.48 -16.52 2.74
C PHE A 404 12.75 -17.18 3.92
N THR A 405 11.48 -17.54 3.78
CA THR A 405 10.75 -18.26 4.83
C THR A 405 11.35 -19.66 5.08
N TRP A 406 11.82 -20.33 4.03
CA TRP A 406 12.56 -21.58 4.16
C TRP A 406 13.96 -21.39 4.78
N ARG A 407 14.64 -20.26 4.54
CA ARG A 407 15.88 -19.90 5.23
C ARG A 407 15.69 -19.67 6.73
N LEU A 408 14.59 -19.04 7.12
CA LEU A 408 14.22 -18.89 8.54
C LEU A 408 13.96 -20.27 9.18
N GLN A 409 13.32 -21.18 8.45
CA GLN A 409 13.08 -22.56 8.89
C GLN A 409 14.39 -23.33 9.06
N GLU A 410 15.31 -23.24 8.08
CA GLU A 410 16.67 -23.80 8.15
C GLU A 410 17.40 -23.31 9.40
N LYS A 411 17.39 -22.00 9.65
CA LYS A 411 18.01 -21.39 10.85
C LYS A 411 17.37 -21.92 12.14
N SER A 412 16.05 -22.02 12.19
CA SER A 412 15.33 -22.54 13.35
C SER A 412 15.70 -24.00 13.65
N TYR A 413 15.76 -24.86 12.63
CA TYR A 413 16.16 -26.26 12.78
C TYR A 413 17.62 -26.40 13.21
N ALA A 414 18.52 -25.61 12.62
CA ALA A 414 19.94 -25.63 12.96
C ALA A 414 20.18 -25.26 14.43
N MET A 415 19.41 -24.30 14.98
CA MET A 415 19.46 -23.94 16.41
C MET A 415 19.04 -25.08 17.35
N GLU A 416 18.21 -26.00 16.88
CA GLU A 416 17.76 -27.18 17.63
C GLU A 416 18.61 -28.44 17.38
N GLY A 417 19.60 -28.36 16.49
CA GLY A 417 20.38 -29.53 16.06
C GLY A 417 19.57 -30.50 15.21
N ASP A 418 18.49 -30.04 14.56
CA ASP A 418 17.62 -30.87 13.73
C ASP A 418 18.21 -31.07 12.33
N ALA A 419 18.28 -32.33 11.88
CA ALA A 419 18.79 -32.70 10.56
C ALA A 419 17.93 -32.16 9.40
N GLU A 420 16.66 -31.81 9.66
CA GLU A 420 15.78 -31.18 8.67
C GLU A 420 16.29 -29.80 8.20
N ALA A 421 17.25 -29.18 8.90
CA ALA A 421 17.88 -27.93 8.48
C ALA A 421 18.42 -28.02 7.04
N LEU A 422 19.07 -29.14 6.68
CA LEU A 422 19.63 -29.33 5.35
C LEU A 422 18.53 -29.36 4.26
N ASN A 423 17.41 -30.03 4.54
CA ASN A 423 16.29 -30.13 3.61
C ASN A 423 15.62 -28.76 3.39
N ALA A 424 15.44 -27.99 4.47
CA ALA A 424 14.90 -26.63 4.39
C ALA A 424 15.83 -25.71 3.57
N GLY A 425 17.16 -25.80 3.79
CA GLY A 425 18.15 -25.05 3.02
C GLY A 425 18.20 -25.44 1.53
N GLN A 426 18.05 -26.72 1.21
CA GLN A 426 17.95 -27.19 -0.17
C GLN A 426 16.68 -26.68 -0.86
N ARG A 427 15.53 -26.72 -0.16
CA ARG A 427 14.27 -26.17 -0.68
C ARG A 427 14.37 -24.68 -0.94
N ALA A 428 15.00 -23.91 -0.03
CA ALA A 428 15.25 -22.50 -0.22
C ALA A 428 16.07 -22.21 -1.49
N LYS A 429 17.20 -22.92 -1.68
CA LYS A 429 18.05 -22.80 -2.88
C LYS A 429 17.32 -23.13 -4.18
N MET A 430 16.50 -24.18 -4.17
CA MET A 430 15.72 -24.57 -5.33
C MET A 430 14.67 -23.52 -5.68
N LEU A 431 14.02 -22.93 -4.68
CA LEU A 431 13.07 -21.84 -4.91
C LEU A 431 13.78 -20.58 -5.41
N GLU A 432 14.91 -20.17 -4.81
CA GLU A 432 15.75 -19.06 -5.30
C GLU A 432 16.07 -19.23 -6.79
N SER A 433 16.47 -20.44 -7.20
CA SER A 433 16.81 -20.77 -8.59
C SER A 433 15.63 -20.82 -9.55
N SER A 434 14.38 -20.84 -9.05
CA SER A 434 13.16 -20.91 -9.88
C SER A 434 12.58 -19.55 -10.25
N TYR A 435 13.14 -18.46 -9.72
CA TYR A 435 12.68 -17.09 -9.98
C TYR A 435 13.12 -16.54 -11.35
N PHE A 436 14.19 -17.08 -11.95
CA PHE A 436 14.83 -16.56 -13.16
C PHE A 436 15.12 -17.63 -14.21
#